data_AF-A0A965AI06-F1
#
_entry.id   AF-A0A965AI06-F1
#
_cell.length_a   1.000
_cell.length_b   1.000
_cell.length_c   1.000
_cell.angle_alpha   90.00
_cell.angle_beta   90.00
_cell.angle_gamma   90.00
#
_symmetry.space_group_name_H-M   'P 1'
#
loop_
_entity.id
_entity.type
_entity.pdbx_description
1 polymer ?
#
loop_
_entity_poly.entity_id
_entity_poly.type
_entity_poly.pdbx_seq_one_letter_code
_entity_poly.pdbx_strand_id
1 'polypeptide(L)'
;GCGPVGAGEFGGRTEYDDGIHIRALNAPTPETETSSFYFYAHVWDFRLDDPAWTKQMYDGFLATFLEDVDILEAQQASMDRDPDRPLVDLNVDAPGLAARRVLAERIAAEQKEIGTIAAQ
;
A
#
# COMPACT_ATOMS: atom_id res chain seq x y z
N GLY A 1 -0.86 8.88 11.83
CA GLY A 1 -1.30 9.42 13.13
C GLY A 1 -0.27 10.39 13.67
N CYS A 2 -0.57 11.10 14.74
CA CYS A 2 0.35 12.01 15.42
C CYS A 2 0.07 11.96 16.94
N GLY A 3 1.12 11.91 17.76
CA GLY A 3 1.00 11.90 19.22
C GLY A 3 2.13 12.71 19.86
N PRO A 4 2.00 13.06 21.15
CA PRO A 4 3.07 13.72 21.90
C PRO A 4 4.34 12.85 21.94
N VAL A 5 5.48 13.45 22.30
CA VAL A 5 6.73 12.70 22.50
C VAL A 5 6.50 11.60 23.53
N GLY A 6 6.72 10.34 23.15
CA GLY A 6 6.48 9.17 24.00
C GLY A 6 5.08 8.55 23.87
N ALA A 7 4.19 9.09 23.05
CA ALA A 7 2.93 8.43 22.71
C ALA A 7 3.20 7.20 21.85
N GLY A 8 2.60 6.08 22.26
CA GLY A 8 2.70 4.79 21.60
C GLY A 8 4.12 4.20 21.66
N GLU A 9 4.39 3.35 22.65
CA GLU A 9 5.55 2.46 22.56
C GLU A 9 5.31 1.51 21.39
N PHE A 10 6.13 1.63 20.34
CA PHE A 10 5.91 0.90 19.09
C PHE A 10 5.93 -0.61 19.34
N GLY A 11 4.86 -1.32 18.94
CA GLY A 11 4.67 -2.76 19.23
C GLY A 11 4.24 -3.11 20.67
N GLY A 12 3.96 -2.12 21.52
CA GLY A 12 3.47 -2.29 22.89
C GLY A 12 1.95 -2.39 22.99
N ARG A 13 1.44 -2.82 24.16
CA ARG A 13 -0.02 -2.92 24.41
C ARG A 13 -0.74 -1.58 24.34
N THR A 14 -0.03 -0.48 24.59
CA THR A 14 -0.56 0.87 24.66
C THR A 14 -0.17 1.71 23.44
N GLU A 15 0.28 1.07 22.36
CA GLU A 15 0.77 1.74 21.13
C GLU A 15 -0.26 2.72 20.53
N TYR A 16 -1.55 2.47 20.74
CA TYR A 16 -2.66 3.24 20.18
C TYR A 16 -3.54 3.92 21.24
N ASP A 17 -3.09 3.98 22.50
CA ASP A 17 -3.92 4.51 23.58
C ASP A 17 -3.94 6.05 23.58
N ASP A 18 -2.90 6.67 23.00
CA ASP A 18 -2.73 8.12 22.98
C ASP A 18 -2.45 8.64 21.55
N GLY A 19 -3.06 9.77 21.20
CA GLY A 19 -2.80 10.50 19.95
C GLY A 19 -3.96 10.49 18.96
N ILE A 20 -3.67 11.00 17.76
CA ILE A 20 -4.58 11.07 16.62
C ILE A 20 -4.31 9.87 15.73
N HIS A 21 -5.30 9.01 15.52
CA HIS A 21 -5.15 7.81 14.70
C HIS A 21 -5.86 7.96 13.37
N ILE A 22 -5.11 7.70 12.31
CA ILE A 22 -5.62 7.52 10.95
C ILE A 22 -5.00 6.21 10.47
N ARG A 23 -5.83 5.26 10.08
CA ARG A 23 -5.41 3.97 9.54
C ARG A 23 -5.77 3.94 8.06
N ALA A 24 -4.77 3.63 7.23
CA ALA A 24 -4.91 3.52 5.80
C ALA A 24 -4.98 2.04 5.40
N LEU A 25 -5.92 1.73 4.51
CA LEU A 25 -5.98 0.48 3.77
C LEU A 25 -5.63 0.79 2.32
N ASN A 26 -4.67 0.04 1.79
CA ASN A 26 -4.35 -0.01 0.36
C ASN A 26 -4.33 -1.47 -0.07
N ALA A 27 -5.22 -1.84 -0.98
CA ALA A 27 -5.45 -3.22 -1.39
C ALA A 27 -5.55 -3.32 -2.93
N PRO A 28 -4.41 -3.23 -3.64
CA PRO A 28 -4.37 -3.49 -5.07
C PRO A 28 -4.67 -4.97 -5.34
N THR A 29 -5.56 -5.23 -6.30
CA THR A 29 -5.97 -6.56 -6.75
C THR A 29 -5.74 -6.66 -8.26
N PRO A 30 -4.92 -7.59 -8.74
CA PRO A 30 -4.68 -7.76 -10.17
C PRO A 30 -5.99 -7.99 -10.94
N GLU A 31 -6.15 -7.32 -12.09
CA GLU A 31 -7.20 -7.59 -13.07
C GLU A 31 -6.60 -8.27 -14.31
N THR A 32 -5.54 -7.65 -14.86
CA THR A 32 -4.72 -8.20 -15.95
C THR A 32 -3.24 -8.09 -15.58
N GLU A 33 -2.35 -8.45 -16.51
CA GLU A 33 -0.90 -8.25 -16.34
C GLU A 33 -0.49 -6.78 -16.17
N THR A 34 -1.31 -5.83 -16.65
CA THR A 34 -0.97 -4.39 -16.66
C THR A 34 -2.08 -3.50 -16.09
N SER A 35 -3.10 -4.09 -15.47
CA SER A 35 -4.18 -3.34 -14.80
C SER A 35 -4.54 -3.98 -13.46
N SER A 36 -5.05 -3.17 -12.54
CA SER A 36 -5.45 -3.62 -11.21
C SER A 36 -6.63 -2.80 -10.70
N PHE A 37 -7.48 -3.43 -9.89
CA PHE A 37 -8.41 -2.71 -9.03
C PHE A 37 -7.68 -2.23 -7.79
N TYR A 38 -7.71 -0.93 -7.54
CA TYR A 38 -7.09 -0.35 -6.34
C TYR A 38 -8.18 0.05 -5.34
N PHE A 39 -8.41 -0.79 -4.34
CA PHE A 39 -9.28 -0.46 -3.21
C PHE A 39 -8.49 0.28 -2.14
N TYR A 40 -8.98 1.45 -1.73
CA TYR A 40 -8.37 2.22 -0.66
C TYR A 40 -9.43 2.67 0.35
N ALA A 41 -8.99 2.85 1.61
CA ALA A 41 -9.82 3.44 2.64
C ALA A 41 -8.95 4.14 3.68
N HIS A 42 -9.46 5.25 4.22
CA HIS A 42 -8.89 5.91 5.38
C HIS A 42 -9.95 5.94 6.47
N VAL A 43 -9.60 5.43 7.65
CA VAL A 43 -10.47 5.44 8.83
C VAL A 43 -9.76 6.14 9.98
N TRP A 44 -10.54 6.83 10.81
CA TRP A 44 -10.03 7.60 11.94
C TRP A 44 -11.01 7.54 13.12
N ASP A 45 -10.56 7.95 14.30
CA ASP A 45 -11.27 7.82 15.57
C ASP A 45 -11.60 9.15 16.27
N PHE A 46 -11.43 10.28 15.58
CA PHE A 46 -11.61 11.62 16.13
C PHE A 46 -12.51 12.52 15.26
N ARG A 47 -13.19 13.51 15.87
CA ARG A 47 -14.12 14.43 15.18
C ARG A 47 -15.15 13.70 14.30
N LEU A 48 -15.68 12.57 14.79
CA LEU A 48 -16.61 11.72 14.04
C LEU A 48 -17.94 12.41 13.75
N ASP A 49 -18.41 13.28 14.65
CA ASP A 49 -19.66 14.02 14.52
C ASP A 49 -19.51 15.34 13.75
N ASP A 50 -18.36 15.58 13.11
CA ASP A 50 -18.07 16.81 12.37
C ASP A 50 -18.14 16.56 10.86
N PRO A 51 -19.24 16.98 10.20
CA PRO A 51 -19.42 16.76 8.76
C PRO A 51 -18.46 17.61 7.90
N ALA A 52 -18.05 18.79 8.39
CA ALA A 52 -17.10 19.64 7.66
C ALA A 52 -15.70 19.00 7.67
N TRP A 53 -15.31 18.45 8.82
CA TRP A 53 -14.08 17.66 8.96
C TRP A 53 -14.09 16.43 8.07
N THR A 54 -15.18 15.64 8.10
CA THR A 54 -15.32 14.45 7.25
C THR A 54 -15.15 14.78 5.78
N LYS A 55 -15.78 15.86 5.31
CA LYS A 55 -15.64 16.32 3.92
C LYS A 55 -14.20 16.72 3.60
N GLN A 56 -13.56 17.50 4.48
CA GLN A 56 -12.17 17.93 4.28
C GLN A 56 -11.21 16.75 4.16
N MET A 57 -11.36 15.73 5.03
CA MET A 57 -10.53 14.53 5.01
C MET A 57 -10.78 13.72 3.73
N TYR A 58 -12.04 13.54 3.35
CA TYR A 58 -12.40 12.85 2.10
C TYR A 58 -11.76 13.53 0.88
N ASP A 59 -11.95 14.84 0.73
CA ASP A 59 -11.42 15.59 -0.43
C ASP A 59 -9.88 15.52 -0.47
N GLY A 60 -9.22 15.62 0.69
CA GLY A 60 -7.77 15.53 0.80
C GLY A 60 -7.22 14.16 0.42
N PHE A 61 -7.79 13.08 0.97
CA PHE A 61 -7.35 11.73 0.63
C PHE A 61 -7.65 11.35 -0.82
N LEU A 62 -8.78 11.81 -1.37
CA LEU A 62 -9.09 11.60 -2.78
C LEU A 62 -8.07 12.28 -3.68
N ALA A 63 -7.67 13.52 -3.36
CA ALA A 63 -6.66 14.24 -4.13
C ALA A 63 -5.31 13.50 -4.14
N THR A 64 -4.80 13.10 -2.97
CA THR A 64 -3.55 12.33 -2.88
C THR A 64 -3.65 10.99 -3.58
N PHE A 65 -4.79 10.29 -3.48
CA PHE A 65 -4.97 9.02 -4.19
C PHE A 65 -4.92 9.20 -5.71
N LEU A 66 -5.47 10.29 -6.25
CA LEU A 66 -5.41 10.58 -7.68
C LEU A 66 -3.97 10.92 -8.13
N GLU A 67 -3.19 11.61 -7.30
CA GLU A 67 -1.76 11.83 -7.56
C GLU A 67 -1.00 10.50 -7.64
N ASP A 68 -1.30 9.55 -6.75
CA ASP A 68 -0.69 8.20 -6.79
C ASP A 68 -1.07 7.45 -8.08
N VAL A 69 -2.32 7.56 -8.54
CA VAL A 69 -2.75 6.95 -9.82
C VAL A 69 -1.92 7.49 -10.99
N ASP A 70 -1.76 8.81 -11.08
CA ASP A 70 -0.98 9.43 -12.17
C ASP A 70 0.47 8.92 -12.19
N ILE A 71 1.08 8.76 -11.01
CA ILE A 71 2.45 8.24 -10.91
C ILE A 71 2.53 6.75 -11.25
N LEU A 72 1.58 5.93 -10.81
CA LEU A 72 1.55 4.50 -11.10
C LEU A 72 1.39 4.23 -12.60
N GLU A 73 0.49 4.94 -13.28
CA GLU A 73 0.29 4.85 -14.73
C GLU A 73 1.55 5.29 -15.49
N ALA A 74 2.19 6.39 -15.05
CA ALA A 74 3.45 6.84 -15.63
C ALA A 74 4.59 5.82 -15.43
N GLN A 75 4.62 5.13 -14.29
CA GLN A 75 5.58 4.06 -14.04
C GLN A 75 5.32 2.85 -14.95
N GLN A 76 4.07 2.42 -15.14
CA GLN A 76 3.73 1.34 -16.07
C GLN A 76 4.17 1.70 -17.50
N ALA A 77 3.81 2.89 -17.97
CA ALA A 77 4.23 3.36 -19.30
C ALA A 77 5.77 3.47 -19.44
N SER A 78 6.49 3.73 -18.35
CA SER A 78 7.95 3.72 -18.34
C SER A 78 8.52 2.30 -18.42
N MET A 79 7.89 1.32 -17.77
CA MET A 79 8.31 -0.09 -17.83
C MET A 79 8.05 -0.65 -19.23
N ASP A 80 6.90 -0.34 -19.84
CA ASP A 80 6.56 -0.79 -21.18
C ASP A 80 7.53 -0.26 -22.25
N ARG A 81 8.06 0.94 -22.04
CA ARG A 81 9.01 1.58 -22.97
C ARG A 81 10.39 0.91 -22.97
N ASP A 82 10.82 0.39 -21.82
CA ASP A 82 12.13 -0.24 -21.65
C ASP A 82 12.02 -1.42 -20.67
N PRO A 83 11.51 -2.59 -21.14
CA PRO A 83 11.22 -3.73 -20.27
C PRO A 83 12.46 -4.36 -19.63
N ASP A 84 13.63 -4.20 -20.26
CA ASP A 84 14.89 -4.77 -19.80
C ASP A 84 15.65 -3.84 -18.83
N ARG A 85 15.09 -2.66 -18.53
CA ARG A 85 15.73 -1.66 -17.67
C ARG A 85 15.94 -2.21 -16.25
N PRO A 86 17.17 -2.14 -15.70
CA PRO A 86 17.38 -2.49 -14.30
C PRO A 86 16.68 -1.49 -13.37
N LEU A 87 16.08 -2.01 -12.30
CA LEU A 87 15.61 -1.18 -11.19
C LEU A 87 16.81 -0.62 -10.43
N VAL A 88 16.76 0.67 -10.12
CA VAL A 88 17.74 1.35 -9.26
C VAL A 88 17.04 1.67 -7.96
N ASP A 89 17.57 1.12 -6.86
CA ASP A 89 17.04 1.34 -5.52
C ASP A 89 17.80 2.41 -4.73
N LEU A 90 17.10 2.99 -3.77
CA LEU A 90 17.60 3.92 -2.76
C LEU A 90 17.38 3.32 -1.37
N ASN A 91 18.04 3.90 -0.35
CA ASN A 91 17.90 3.43 1.04
C ASN A 91 16.44 3.42 1.54
N VAL A 92 15.59 4.29 1.00
CA VAL A 92 14.16 4.36 1.36
C VAL A 92 13.34 3.20 0.81
N ASP A 93 13.86 2.47 -0.17
CA ASP A 93 13.15 1.38 -0.86
C ASP A 93 13.25 0.03 -0.15
N ALA A 94 14.03 -0.05 0.94
CA ALA A 94 14.24 -1.30 1.66
C ALA A 94 12.94 -2.04 2.04
N PRO A 95 11.87 -1.38 2.54
CA PRO A 95 10.60 -2.05 2.82
C PRO A 95 9.92 -2.59 1.55
N GLY A 96 9.93 -1.82 0.45
CA GLY A 96 9.33 -2.23 -0.83
C GLY A 96 10.07 -3.43 -1.44
N LEU A 97 11.41 -3.44 -1.36
CA LEU A 97 12.22 -4.57 -1.81
C LEU A 97 11.95 -5.84 -0.98
N ALA A 98 11.78 -5.71 0.34
CA ALA A 98 11.40 -6.83 1.20
C ALA A 98 10.02 -7.40 0.83
N ALA A 99 9.03 -6.54 0.57
CA ALA A 99 7.70 -6.95 0.14
C ALA A 99 7.72 -7.70 -1.21
N ARG A 100 8.51 -7.21 -2.18
CA ARG A 100 8.70 -7.89 -3.49
C ARG A 100 9.28 -9.29 -3.32
N ARG A 101 10.25 -9.48 -2.42
CA ARG A 101 10.82 -10.80 -2.12
C ARG A 101 9.78 -11.76 -1.56
N VAL A 102 9.00 -11.32 -0.57
CA VAL A 102 7.91 -12.14 0.02
C VAL A 102 6.88 -12.52 -1.04
N LEU A 103 6.51 -11.60 -1.93
CA LEU A 103 5.57 -11.89 -3.01
C LEU A 103 6.13 -12.92 -4.00
N ALA A 104 7.39 -12.76 -4.42
CA ALA A 104 8.05 -13.71 -5.32
C ALA A 104 8.15 -15.12 -4.73
N GLU A 105 8.47 -15.23 -3.43
CA GLU A 105 8.49 -16.52 -2.72
C GLU A 105 7.12 -17.21 -2.70
N ARG A 106 6.04 -16.45 -2.49
CA ARG A 106 4.67 -16.97 -2.50
C ARG A 106 4.25 -17.44 -3.89
N ILE A 107 4.52 -16.65 -4.93
CA ILE A 107 4.24 -17.01 -6.32
C ILE A 107 4.99 -18.30 -6.70
N ALA A 108 6.27 -18.41 -6.34
CA ALA A 108 7.06 -19.60 -6.61
C ALA A 108 6.52 -20.85 -5.90
N ALA A 109 6.02 -20.69 -4.66
CA ALA A 109 5.38 -21.78 -3.93
C ALA A 109 4.09 -22.26 -4.61
N GLU A 110 3.23 -21.33 -5.04
CA GLU A 110 1.99 -21.63 -5.78
C GLU A 110 2.28 -22.37 -7.10
N GLN A 111 3.27 -21.91 -7.87
CA GLN A 111 3.66 -22.54 -9.13
C GLN A 111 4.15 -23.99 -8.94
N LYS A 112 4.89 -24.25 -7.85
CA LYS A 112 5.35 -25.60 -7.52
C LYS A 112 4.20 -26.54 -7.17
N GLU A 113 3.21 -26.04 -6.43
CA GLU A 113 2.02 -26.82 -6.06
C GLU A 113 1.18 -27.19 -7.29
N ILE A 114 0.91 -26.21 -8.18
CA ILE A 114 0.21 -26.44 -9.45
C ILE A 114 0.95 -27.47 -10.32
N GLY A 115 2.27 -27.34 -10.45
CA GLY A 115 3.08 -28.30 -11.21
C GLY A 115 3.07 -29.71 -10.64
N THR A 116 2.90 -29.85 -9.32
CA THR A 116 2.78 -31.15 -8.64
C THR A 116 1.41 -31.78 -8.92
N ILE A 117 0.34 -31.00 -8.90
CA ILE A 117 -1.03 -31.46 -9.21
C ILE A 117 -1.14 -31.87 -10.68
N ALA A 118 -0.56 -31.10 -11.60
CA ALA A 118 -0.61 -31.40 -13.04
C ALA A 118 0.23 -32.63 -13.45
N ALA A 119 1.16 -33.08 -12.60
CA ALA A 119 2.00 -34.25 -12.84
C ALA A 119 1.44 -35.56 -12.25
N GLN A 120 0.29 -35.51 -11.56
CA GLN A 120 -0.46 -36.66 -11.03
C GLN A 120 -1.55 -37.10 -12.02
#